data_AF-A0A4W5LRJ2-F1
#
_entry.id   AF-A0A4W5LRJ2-F1
#
_cell.length_a   1.000
_cell.length_b   1.000
_cell.length_c   1.000
_cell.angle_alpha   90.00
_cell.angle_beta   90.00
_cell.angle_gamma   90.00
#
_symmetry.space_group_name_H-M   'P 1'
#
loop_
_entity.id
_entity.type
_entity.pdbx_description
1 polymer ?
#
loop_
_entity_poly.entity_id
_entity_poly.type
_entity_poly.pdbx_seq_one_letter_code
_entity_poly.pdbx_strand_id
1 'polypeptide(L)'
;MQATFARKAFPCFDEPAMKAVFHVTLIHLRGTVALSNGRDVETFNTTIDGTEVTMTRFEPTKRMSTYLLAFIVSDFAHITGSIENNNVLVIQSNSLVQSSALYIAEVGSSISIW
;
A
#
# COMPACT_ATOMS: atom_id res chain seq x y z
N MET A 1 3.69 0.83 -11.01
CA MET A 1 4.97 0.65 -11.72
C MET A 1 4.78 0.87 -13.23
N GLN A 2 4.93 2.11 -13.73
CA GLN A 2 4.70 2.45 -15.16
C GLN A 2 6.00 2.33 -15.98
N ALA A 3 6.01 1.96 -17.27
CA ALA A 3 5.69 0.63 -17.78
C ALA A 3 6.99 -0.21 -17.88
N THR A 4 6.88 -1.54 -17.80
CA THR A 4 7.96 -2.57 -17.79
C THR A 4 8.85 -2.67 -16.54
N PHE A 5 8.48 -2.00 -15.44
CA PHE A 5 9.26 -2.08 -14.19
C PHE A 5 8.76 -3.12 -13.19
N ALA A 6 7.60 -3.76 -13.40
CA ALA A 6 7.14 -4.78 -12.46
C ALA A 6 8.12 -5.97 -12.40
N ARG A 7 8.70 -6.34 -13.57
CA ARG A 7 9.75 -7.37 -13.66
C ARG A 7 11.03 -7.08 -12.87
N LYS A 8 11.26 -5.83 -12.45
CA LYS A 8 12.41 -5.48 -11.59
C LYS A 8 12.16 -5.83 -10.13
N ALA A 9 10.89 -5.82 -9.70
CA ALA A 9 10.52 -6.13 -8.33
C ALA A 9 10.34 -7.64 -8.13
N PHE A 10 9.74 -8.33 -9.09
CA PHE A 10 9.54 -9.78 -9.04
C PHE A 10 9.42 -10.36 -10.46
N PRO A 11 9.83 -11.62 -10.70
CA PRO A 11 9.63 -12.28 -11.98
C PRO A 11 8.14 -12.34 -12.34
N CYS A 12 7.74 -11.69 -13.43
CA CYS A 12 6.35 -11.68 -13.90
C CYS A 12 6.23 -11.48 -15.41
N PHE A 13 5.08 -11.87 -15.95
CA PHE A 13 4.67 -11.57 -17.31
C PHE A 13 4.14 -10.14 -17.38
N ASP A 14 5.06 -9.19 -17.56
CA ASP A 14 4.80 -7.75 -17.48
C ASP A 14 4.23 -7.18 -18.80
N GLU A 15 3.07 -7.72 -19.20
CA GLU A 15 2.26 -7.28 -20.34
C GLU A 15 0.88 -6.83 -19.86
N PRO A 16 0.36 -5.65 -20.28
CA PRO A 16 -0.92 -5.13 -19.78
C PRO A 16 -2.12 -6.07 -19.94
N ALA A 17 -2.13 -6.90 -20.98
CA ALA A 17 -3.20 -7.86 -21.26
C ALA A 17 -3.20 -9.06 -20.29
N MET A 18 -2.06 -9.39 -19.66
CA MET A 18 -1.92 -10.52 -18.76
C MET A 18 -2.29 -10.11 -17.32
N LYS A 19 -3.60 -10.09 -17.05
CA LYS A 19 -4.14 -9.76 -15.72
C LYS A 19 -4.13 -10.96 -14.78
N ALA A 20 -3.73 -10.73 -13.53
CA ALA A 20 -3.70 -11.73 -12.46
C ALA A 20 -4.31 -11.18 -11.16
N VAL A 21 -4.54 -12.09 -10.21
CA VAL A 21 -4.87 -11.78 -8.81
C VAL A 21 -3.58 -11.89 -8.02
N PHE A 22 -3.25 -10.86 -7.23
CA PHE A 22 -2.01 -10.82 -6.45
C PHE A 22 -2.31 -11.05 -4.97
N HIS A 23 -1.60 -12.00 -4.37
CA HIS A 23 -1.58 -12.24 -2.94
C HIS A 23 -0.27 -11.65 -2.41
N VAL A 24 -0.36 -10.53 -1.69
CA VAL A 24 0.82 -9.80 -1.21
C VAL A 24 1.02 -10.04 0.28
N THR A 25 2.26 -10.33 0.66
CA THR A 25 2.68 -10.37 2.06
C THR A 25 4.04 -9.70 2.15
N LEU A 26 4.17 -8.74 3.07
CA LEU A 26 5.39 -7.95 3.22
C LEU A 26 6.00 -8.24 4.59
N ILE A 27 7.29 -8.54 4.57
CA ILE A 27 8.12 -8.66 5.77
C ILE A 27 8.95 -7.39 5.84
N HIS A 28 8.85 -6.66 6.96
CA HIS A 28 9.47 -5.36 7.13
C HIS A 28 9.99 -5.16 8.55
N LEU A 29 10.85 -4.16 8.75
CA LEU A 29 11.41 -3.85 10.06
C LEU A 29 10.31 -3.40 11.03
N ARG A 30 10.46 -3.78 12.30
CA ARG A 30 9.54 -3.30 13.35
C ARG A 30 9.52 -1.77 13.41
N GLY A 31 8.34 -1.21 13.66
CA GLY A 31 8.12 0.24 13.72
C GLY A 31 7.89 0.90 12.36
N THR A 32 7.95 0.15 11.26
CA THR A 32 7.52 0.62 9.93
C THR A 32 6.10 0.14 9.62
N VAL A 33 5.43 0.82 8.70
CA VAL A 33 4.09 0.50 8.20
C VAL A 33 4.21 0.02 6.75
N ALA A 34 3.49 -1.06 6.44
CA ALA A 34 3.41 -1.60 5.09
C ALA A 34 2.03 -1.30 4.48
N LEU A 35 2.00 -0.80 3.24
CA LEU A 35 0.79 -0.59 2.46
C LEU A 35 0.86 -1.35 1.13
N SER A 36 -0.30 -1.76 0.63
CA SER A 36 -0.46 -2.43 -0.66
C SER A 36 -1.81 -2.04 -1.29
N ASN A 37 -2.13 -2.58 -2.46
CA ASN A 37 -3.45 -2.38 -3.10
C ASN A 37 -4.61 -3.00 -2.31
N GLY A 38 -4.36 -4.10 -1.59
CA GLY A 38 -5.34 -4.75 -0.72
C GLY A 38 -5.32 -4.15 0.69
N ARG A 39 -6.42 -4.33 1.44
CA ARG A 39 -6.44 -4.01 2.88
C ARG A 39 -5.58 -5.01 3.64
N ASP A 40 -4.93 -4.58 4.70
CA ASP A 40 -4.23 -5.48 5.61
C ASP A 40 -5.26 -6.35 6.36
N VAL A 41 -5.03 -7.66 6.36
CA VAL A 41 -5.88 -8.64 7.06
C VAL A 41 -5.23 -9.15 8.33
N GLU A 42 -3.91 -9.13 8.39
CA GLU A 42 -3.16 -9.71 9.49
C GLU A 42 -1.77 -9.08 9.57
N THR A 43 -1.40 -8.64 10.75
CA THR A 43 -0.10 -8.05 11.05
C THR A 43 0.43 -8.67 12.34
N PHE A 44 1.58 -9.33 12.28
CA PHE A 44 2.18 -9.95 13.46
C PHE A 44 3.70 -9.78 13.48
N ASN A 45 4.24 -9.72 14.70
CA ASN A 45 5.68 -9.65 14.92
C ASN A 45 6.26 -11.06 14.97
N THR A 46 7.38 -11.26 14.30
CA THR A 46 8.11 -12.53 14.29
C THR A 46 9.62 -12.27 14.26
N THR A 47 10.41 -13.33 14.35
CA THR A 47 11.87 -13.28 14.22
C THR A 47 12.28 -14.21 13.10
N ILE A 48 12.95 -13.66 12.08
CA ILE A 48 13.48 -14.40 10.93
C ILE A 48 15.00 -14.25 10.96
N ASP A 49 15.72 -15.37 10.99
CA ASP A 49 17.19 -15.39 11.01
C ASP A 49 17.81 -14.49 12.11
N GLY A 50 17.19 -14.48 13.29
CA GLY A 50 17.62 -13.66 14.44
C GLY A 50 17.27 -12.17 14.35
N THR A 51 16.60 -11.73 13.28
CA THR A 51 16.15 -10.35 13.11
C THR A 51 14.67 -10.22 13.46
N GLU A 52 14.34 -9.28 14.34
CA GLU A 52 12.96 -8.97 14.69
C GLU A 52 12.27 -8.18 13.56
N VAL A 53 11.21 -8.74 13.03
CA VAL A 53 10.46 -8.19 11.88
C VAL A 53 8.97 -8.19 12.17
N THR A 54 8.23 -7.42 11.38
CA THR A 54 6.77 -7.45 11.30
C THR A 54 6.39 -8.02 9.93
N MET A 55 5.42 -8.94 9.93
CA MET A 55 4.86 -9.53 8.73
C MET A 55 3.43 -9.04 8.57
N THR A 56 3.13 -8.40 7.44
CA THR A 56 1.81 -7.86 7.11
C THR A 56 1.27 -8.56 5.87
N ARG A 57 0.10 -9.20 6.01
CA ARG A 57 -0.61 -9.91 4.94
C ARG A 57 -1.80 -9.08 4.48
N PHE A 58 -1.99 -8.99 3.16
CA PHE A 58 -3.04 -8.19 2.54
C PHE A 58 -4.11 -9.07 1.88
N GLU A 59 -5.32 -8.52 1.75
CA GLU A 59 -6.39 -9.11 0.95
C GLU A 59 -5.93 -9.32 -0.51
N PRO A 60 -6.40 -10.38 -1.18
CA PRO A 60 -6.12 -10.59 -2.59
C PRO A 60 -6.65 -9.42 -3.43
N THR A 61 -5.87 -8.98 -4.42
CA THR A 61 -6.33 -7.92 -5.32
C THR A 61 -7.46 -8.41 -6.23
N LYS A 62 -8.26 -7.49 -6.78
CA LYS A 62 -9.06 -7.82 -7.97
C LYS A 62 -8.13 -8.18 -9.14
N ARG A 63 -8.66 -8.88 -10.15
CA ARG A 63 -7.91 -9.20 -11.38
C ARG A 63 -7.45 -7.92 -12.07
N MET A 64 -6.15 -7.65 -12.06
CA MET A 64 -5.53 -6.42 -12.53
C MET A 64 -4.21 -6.69 -13.27
N SER A 65 -3.73 -5.72 -14.04
CA SER A 65 -2.45 -5.81 -14.75
C SER A 65 -1.28 -5.57 -13.79
N THR A 66 -0.12 -6.16 -14.08
CA THR A 66 1.10 -6.08 -13.25
C THR A 66 1.54 -4.65 -12.93
N TYR A 67 1.38 -3.71 -13.88
CA TYR A 67 1.82 -2.33 -13.70
C TYR A 67 1.05 -1.56 -12.62
N LEU A 68 -0.15 -2.02 -12.25
CA LEU A 68 -0.98 -1.40 -11.20
C LEU A 68 -0.63 -1.92 -9.80
N LEU A 69 0.14 -3.01 -9.69
CA LEU A 69 0.60 -3.51 -8.40
C LEU A 69 1.51 -2.45 -7.75
N ALA A 70 1.18 -2.10 -6.52
CA ALA A 70 1.87 -1.10 -5.73
C ALA A 70 1.93 -1.56 -4.27
N PHE A 71 3.10 -1.40 -3.67
CA PHE A 71 3.32 -1.59 -2.25
C PHE A 71 4.43 -0.67 -1.77
N ILE A 72 4.40 -0.32 -0.50
CA ILE A 72 5.39 0.55 0.13
C ILE A 72 5.58 0.11 1.59
N VAL A 73 6.81 0.23 2.07
CA VAL A 73 7.15 0.14 3.49
C VAL A 73 7.76 1.48 3.88
N SER A 74 7.19 2.14 4.88
CA SER A 74 7.69 3.44 5.35
C SER A 74 7.50 3.62 6.84
N ASP A 75 8.24 4.53 7.44
CA ASP A 75 8.07 5.02 8.82
C ASP A 75 7.22 6.31 8.88
N PHE A 76 6.47 6.59 7.81
CA PHE A 76 5.71 7.84 7.69
C PHE A 76 4.48 7.85 8.59
N ALA A 77 4.19 9.04 9.11
CA ALA A 77 2.92 9.30 9.79
C ALA A 77 1.79 9.32 8.77
N HIS A 78 0.62 8.86 9.19
CA HIS A 78 -0.56 8.79 8.34
C HIS A 78 -1.69 9.67 8.89
N ILE A 79 -2.43 10.30 7.98
CA ILE A 79 -3.68 10.99 8.25
C ILE A 79 -4.78 10.21 7.54
N THR A 80 -5.89 9.96 8.25
CA THR A 80 -7.08 9.31 7.68
C THR A 80 -8.20 10.33 7.49
N GLY A 81 -8.78 10.36 6.29
CA GLY A 81 -10.04 11.04 5.99
C GLY A 81 -11.14 10.00 5.74
N SER A 82 -12.32 10.22 6.31
CA SER A 82 -13.50 9.39 6.02
C SER A 82 -14.20 9.92 4.76
N ILE A 83 -14.45 9.03 3.80
CA ILE A 83 -15.22 9.33 2.59
C ILE A 83 -16.61 8.67 2.73
N GLU A 84 -17.60 9.15 1.99
CA GLU A 84 -18.90 8.47 1.85
C GLU A 84 -18.74 7.00 1.41
N ASN A 85 -19.73 6.16 1.73
CA ASN A 85 -19.75 4.71 1.49
C ASN A 85 -18.72 3.88 2.28
N ASN A 86 -18.34 4.31 3.49
CA ASN A 86 -17.39 3.59 4.37
C ASN A 86 -15.97 3.45 3.78
N ASN A 87 -15.64 4.22 2.75
CA ASN A 87 -14.29 4.26 2.19
C ASN A 87 -13.41 5.16 3.04
N VAL A 88 -12.13 4.81 3.17
CA VAL A 88 -11.14 5.58 3.94
C VAL A 88 -10.05 6.06 3.00
N LEU A 89 -9.78 7.36 3.02
CA LEU A 89 -8.61 7.97 2.39
C LEU A 89 -7.46 7.96 3.39
N VAL A 90 -6.36 7.29 3.05
CA VAL A 90 -5.14 7.29 3.89
C VAL A 90 -4.05 8.06 3.15
N ILE A 91 -3.50 9.08 3.81
CA ILE A 91 -2.40 9.89 3.29
C ILE A 91 -1.19 9.68 4.19
N GLN A 92 -0.12 9.14 3.63
CA GLN A 92 1.16 9.01 4.34
C GLN A 92 2.12 10.12 3.94
N SER A 93 2.74 10.75 4.93
CA SER A 93 3.72 11.79 4.68
C SER A 93 4.75 11.91 5.81
N ASN A 94 5.92 12.44 5.47
CA ASN A 94 6.92 12.80 6.47
C ASN A 94 6.38 13.94 7.37
N SER A 95 6.78 13.95 8.64
CA SER A 95 6.40 14.96 9.64
C SER A 95 6.57 16.41 9.16
N LEU A 96 7.58 16.67 8.33
CA LEU A 96 7.88 18.01 7.79
C LEU A 96 6.80 18.57 6.84
N VAL A 97 5.94 17.72 6.27
CA VAL A 97 4.94 18.11 5.25
C VAL A 97 3.50 17.77 5.66
N GLN A 98 3.27 17.54 6.95
CA GLN A 98 1.95 17.14 7.49
C GLN A 98 0.84 18.17 7.23
N SER A 99 1.15 19.47 7.30
CA SER A 99 0.16 20.52 7.01
C SER A 99 -0.37 20.47 5.57
N SER A 100 0.50 20.13 4.61
CA SER A 100 0.09 19.93 3.21
C SER A 100 -0.70 18.63 3.04
N ALA A 101 -0.37 17.58 3.79
CA ALA A 101 -1.12 16.32 3.79
C ALA A 101 -2.55 16.50 4.32
N LEU A 102 -2.76 17.39 5.31
CA LEU A 102 -4.10 17.72 5.82
C LEU A 102 -4.99 18.33 4.75
N TYR A 103 -4.46 19.28 3.97
CA TYR A 103 -5.19 19.90 2.86
C TYR A 103 -5.61 18.86 1.80
N ILE A 104 -4.72 17.92 1.49
CA ILE A 104 -5.03 16.81 0.56
C ILE A 104 -6.12 15.90 1.14
N ALA A 105 -6.16 15.69 2.45
CA ALA A 105 -7.21 14.89 3.10
C ALA A 105 -8.59 15.54 2.92
N GLU A 106 -8.68 16.85 3.13
CA GLU A 106 -9.92 17.61 3.02
C GLU A 106 -10.44 17.67 1.57
N VAL A 107 -9.57 18.06 0.63
CA VAL A 107 -9.94 18.17 -0.79
C VAL A 107 -10.14 16.79 -1.42
N GLY A 108 -9.27 15.83 -1.11
CA GLY A 108 -9.33 14.48 -1.66
C GLY A 108 -10.59 13.72 -1.25
N SER A 109 -11.06 13.93 -0.02
CA SER A 109 -12.34 13.36 0.43
C SER A 109 -13.53 13.93 -0.35
N SER A 110 -13.45 15.20 -0.77
CA SER A 110 -14.50 15.89 -1.53
C SER A 110 -14.51 15.56 -3.03
N ILE A 111 -13.43 15.05 -3.60
CA ILE A 111 -13.38 14.64 -5.02
C ILE A 111 -13.79 13.17 -5.18
N SER A 112 -13.51 12.34 -4.17
CA SER A 112 -13.74 10.89 -4.21
C SER A 112 -15.22 10.48 -4.03
N ILE A 113 -16.13 11.45 -4.05
CA ILE A 113 -17.60 11.31 -3.95
C ILE A 113 -18.31 11.36 -5.32
N TRP A 114 -17.58 11.54 -6.43
CA TRP A 114 -18.10 11.47 -7.81
C TRP A 114 -17.64 10.19 -8.51
#